data_AF-A0A9D2H4H8-F1
#
_entry.id   AF-A0A9D2H4H8-F1
#
_cell.length_a   1.000
_cell.length_b   1.000
_cell.length_c   1.000
_cell.angle_alpha   90.00
_cell.angle_beta   90.00
_cell.angle_gamma   90.00
#
_symmetry.space_group_name_H-M   'P 1'
#
loop_
_entity.id
_entity.type
_entity.pdbx_description
1 polymer ?
#
loop_
_entity_poly.entity_id
_entity_poly.type
_entity_poly.pdbx_seq_one_letter_code
_entity_poly.pdbx_strand_id
1 'polypeptide(L)'
;MASQAQVPAPALVAFASVGYLALLVAGLGFGSLIIDDDVITTSGVGLISAYVAAGISILAFAGFLIGPARHARPSFWLAGSTALGTAATHALALGVAALVSTGDLGVVGGVLSEILVGWVSPLIFGAALIASWAAIALRRTVASRPRWPWEDE
;
A
#
# COMPACT_ATOMS: atom_id res chain seq x y z
N MET A 1 -1.14 1.14 38.42
CA MET A 1 -0.56 1.54 37.12
C MET A 1 -1.65 1.45 36.08
N ALA A 2 -2.24 2.57 35.68
CA ALA A 2 -3.26 2.58 34.65
C ALA A 2 -2.64 2.10 33.33
N SER A 3 -3.20 1.05 32.74
CA SER A 3 -2.85 0.58 31.40
C SER A 3 -3.06 1.73 30.42
N GLN A 4 -1.97 2.40 30.01
CA GLN A 4 -1.98 3.36 28.91
C GLN A 4 -2.66 2.70 27.70
N ALA A 5 -3.79 3.25 27.28
CA ALA A 5 -4.53 2.70 26.15
C ALA A 5 -3.66 2.82 24.90
N GLN A 6 -3.19 1.68 24.39
CA GLN A 6 -2.49 1.60 23.12
C GLN A 6 -3.34 2.23 22.01
N VAL A 7 -2.67 2.75 20.96
CA VAL A 7 -3.36 3.25 19.77
C VAL A 7 -4.32 2.17 19.25
N PRO A 8 -5.62 2.51 19.05
CA PRO A 8 -6.61 1.55 18.61
C PRO A 8 -6.26 1.07 17.20
N ALA A 9 -6.41 -0.25 16.96
CA ALA A 9 -6.04 -0.87 15.69
C ALA A 9 -6.67 -0.20 14.44
N PRO A 10 -7.94 0.25 14.46
CA PRO A 10 -8.52 0.98 13.33
C PRO A 10 -7.78 2.29 13.01
N ALA A 11 -7.37 3.06 14.03
CA ALA A 11 -6.62 4.29 13.82
C ALA A 11 -5.23 3.99 13.22
N LEU A 12 -4.56 2.95 13.72
CA LEU A 12 -3.26 2.52 13.19
C LEU A 12 -3.35 2.14 11.71
N VAL A 13 -4.38 1.37 11.33
CA VAL A 13 -4.61 0.99 9.92
C VAL A 13 -4.90 2.24 9.08
N ALA A 14 -5.75 3.15 9.56
CA ALA A 14 -6.08 4.37 8.84
C ALA A 14 -4.84 5.25 8.58
N PHE A 15 -4.04 5.54 9.61
CA PHE A 15 -2.82 6.34 9.46
C PHE A 15 -1.80 5.66 8.56
N ALA A 16 -1.63 4.34 8.67
CA ALA A 16 -0.74 3.59 7.79
C ALA A 16 -1.20 3.63 6.34
N SER A 17 -2.52 3.52 6.07
CA SER A 17 -3.08 3.62 4.73
C SER A 17 -2.92 5.01 4.13
N VAL A 18 -3.10 6.07 4.94
CA VAL A 18 -2.83 7.45 4.52
C VAL A 18 -1.34 7.66 4.22
N GLY A 19 -0.46 7.11 5.07
CA GLY A 19 0.99 7.14 4.83
C GLY A 19 1.37 6.40 3.55
N TYR A 20 0.78 5.23 3.30
CA TYR A 20 0.95 4.48 2.06
C TYR A 20 0.51 5.32 0.86
N LEU A 21 -0.70 5.90 0.89
CA LEU A 21 -1.21 6.77 -0.17
C LEU A 21 -0.28 7.96 -0.41
N ALA A 22 0.19 8.63 0.65
CA ALA A 22 1.08 9.77 0.55
C ALA A 22 2.42 9.38 -0.11
N LEU A 23 3.01 8.24 0.29
CA LEU A 23 4.22 7.70 -0.32
C LEU A 23 4.00 7.31 -1.78
N LEU A 24 2.83 6.77 -2.11
CA LEU A 24 2.44 6.44 -3.48
C LEU A 24 2.40 7.69 -4.36
N VAL A 25 1.66 8.72 -3.93
CA VAL A 25 1.51 9.98 -4.69
C VAL A 25 2.84 10.68 -4.84
N ALA A 26 3.60 10.82 -3.74
CA ALA A 26 4.91 11.45 -3.77
C ALA A 26 5.89 10.64 -4.63
N GLY A 27 5.94 9.33 -4.44
CA GLY A 27 6.82 8.43 -5.16
C GLY A 27 6.53 8.42 -6.66
N LEU A 28 5.26 8.35 -7.07
CA LEU A 28 4.88 8.41 -8.47
C LEU A 28 5.23 9.78 -9.08
N GLY A 29 5.00 10.88 -8.36
CA GLY A 29 5.34 12.22 -8.81
C GLY A 29 6.85 12.41 -9.02
N PHE A 30 7.66 12.10 -8.01
CA PHE A 30 9.12 12.18 -8.13
C PHE A 30 9.69 11.16 -9.11
N GLY A 31 9.16 9.95 -9.12
CA GLY A 31 9.56 8.88 -10.03
C GLY A 31 9.35 9.28 -11.49
N SER A 32 8.19 9.86 -11.81
CA SER A 32 7.91 10.37 -13.16
C SER A 32 8.90 11.47 -13.59
N LEU A 33 9.23 12.42 -12.71
CA LEU A 33 10.22 13.47 -13.01
C LEU A 33 11.64 12.93 -13.23
N ILE A 34 12.01 11.86 -12.52
CA ILE A 34 13.36 11.29 -12.58
C ILE A 34 13.52 10.37 -13.80
N ILE A 35 12.48 9.58 -14.09
CA ILE A 35 12.50 8.56 -15.15
C ILE A 35 12.15 9.18 -16.51
N ASP A 36 11.58 10.40 -16.52
CA ASP A 36 11.09 11.09 -17.71
C ASP A 36 10.09 10.21 -18.48
N ASP A 37 9.26 9.50 -17.73
CA ASP A 37 8.25 8.57 -18.21
C ASP A 37 6.92 8.84 -17.50
N ASP A 38 5.84 8.71 -18.26
CA ASP A 38 4.50 8.88 -17.77
C ASP A 38 4.09 7.64 -16.97
N VAL A 39 3.48 7.85 -15.80
CA VAL A 39 3.00 6.75 -14.92
C VAL A 39 1.95 5.86 -15.63
N ILE A 40 1.35 6.35 -16.72
CA ILE A 40 0.15 5.79 -17.38
C ILE A 40 0.44 5.41 -18.85
N THR A 41 1.65 4.96 -19.17
CA THR A 41 1.99 4.48 -20.53
C THR A 41 1.89 2.97 -20.71
N THR A 42 1.36 2.23 -19.71
CA THR A 42 1.16 0.78 -19.86
C THR A 42 0.25 0.47 -21.05
N SER A 43 0.82 -0.20 -22.05
CA SER A 43 0.16 -0.44 -23.32
C SER A 43 -1.09 -1.30 -23.12
N GLY A 44 -2.28 -0.72 -23.34
CA GLY A 44 -3.57 -1.42 -23.24
C GLY A 44 -4.33 -1.22 -21.93
N VAL A 45 -3.83 -0.41 -20.98
CA VAL A 45 -4.56 -0.07 -19.75
C VAL A 45 -4.92 1.41 -19.73
N GLY A 46 -6.22 1.71 -19.79
CA GLY A 46 -6.70 3.09 -19.72
C GLY A 46 -6.49 3.74 -18.34
N LEU A 47 -6.51 5.08 -18.31
CA LEU A 47 -6.34 5.91 -17.11
C LEU A 47 -7.30 5.53 -15.96
N ILE A 48 -8.57 5.24 -16.29
CA ILE A 48 -9.58 4.84 -15.30
C ILE A 48 -9.16 3.54 -14.59
N SER A 49 -8.68 2.55 -15.35
CA SER A 49 -8.24 1.27 -14.82
C SER A 49 -7.04 1.43 -13.88
N ALA A 50 -6.11 2.34 -14.19
CA ALA A 50 -4.98 2.65 -13.33
C ALA A 50 -5.42 3.22 -11.97
N TYR A 51 -6.32 4.21 -11.98
CA TYR A 51 -6.87 4.76 -10.73
C TYR A 51 -7.66 3.75 -9.92
N VAL A 52 -8.46 2.90 -10.58
CA VAL A 52 -9.20 1.82 -9.92
C VAL A 52 -8.24 0.81 -9.29
N ALA A 53 -7.20 0.39 -9.99
CA ALA A 53 -6.19 -0.52 -9.46
C ALA A 53 -5.43 0.08 -8.26
N ALA A 54 -5.07 1.36 -8.32
CA ALA A 54 -4.47 2.07 -7.19
C ALA A 54 -5.41 2.11 -5.98
N GLY A 55 -6.71 2.41 -6.20
CA GLY A 55 -7.73 2.37 -5.15
C GLY A 55 -7.88 0.98 -4.52
N ILE A 56 -7.95 -0.07 -5.35
CA ILE A 56 -7.99 -1.47 -4.90
C ILE A 56 -6.74 -1.81 -4.09
N SER A 57 -5.56 -1.35 -4.51
CA SER A 57 -4.30 -1.56 -3.79
C SER A 57 -4.33 -0.94 -2.39
N ILE A 58 -4.87 0.27 -2.24
CA ILE A 58 -5.02 0.93 -0.92
C ILE A 58 -5.96 0.13 -0.01
N LEU A 59 -7.09 -0.37 -0.55
CA LEU A 59 -8.01 -1.21 0.20
C LEU A 59 -7.37 -2.55 0.59
N ALA A 60 -6.60 -3.15 -0.33
CA ALA A 60 -5.86 -4.37 -0.09
C ALA A 60 -4.82 -4.19 1.02
N PHE A 61 -4.04 -3.10 0.97
CA PHE A 61 -3.09 -2.73 2.00
C PHE A 61 -3.76 -2.66 3.38
N ALA A 62 -4.88 -1.93 3.47
CA ALA A 62 -5.65 -1.83 4.71
C ALA A 62 -6.11 -3.21 5.18
N GLY A 63 -6.67 -4.03 4.27
CA GLY A 63 -7.12 -5.39 4.54
C GLY A 63 -6.03 -6.30 5.12
N PHE A 64 -4.86 -6.34 4.45
CA PHE A 64 -3.71 -7.14 4.89
C PHE A 64 -3.15 -6.66 6.23
N LEU A 65 -3.28 -5.37 6.57
CA LEU A 65 -2.76 -4.80 7.80
C LEU A 65 -3.68 -4.98 9.01
N ILE A 66 -4.99 -5.21 8.83
CA ILE A 66 -5.95 -5.38 9.94
C ILE A 66 -5.54 -6.50 10.89
N GLY A 67 -5.14 -7.66 10.37
CA GLY A 67 -4.70 -8.81 11.17
C GLY A 67 -3.47 -8.48 12.04
N PRO A 68 -2.35 -8.07 11.44
CA PRO A 68 -1.15 -7.62 12.15
C PRO A 68 -1.44 -6.52 13.19
N ALA A 69 -2.28 -5.54 12.85
CA ALA A 69 -2.61 -4.41 13.73
C ALA A 69 -3.37 -4.82 15.00
N ARG A 70 -4.12 -5.92 14.94
CA ARG A 70 -4.86 -6.47 16.11
C ARG A 70 -3.97 -7.27 17.05
N HIS A 71 -2.84 -7.79 16.57
CA HIS A 71 -1.90 -8.54 17.40
C HIS A 71 -1.14 -7.62 18.37
N ALA A 72 -0.85 -8.12 19.58
CA ALA A 72 -0.10 -7.37 20.59
C ALA A 72 1.40 -7.23 20.24
N ARG A 73 1.98 -8.26 19.60
CA ARG A 73 3.38 -8.29 19.15
C ARG A 73 3.49 -8.88 17.73
N PRO A 74 3.03 -8.16 16.70
CA PRO A 74 3.11 -8.63 15.31
C PRO A 74 4.56 -8.89 14.90
N SER A 75 4.82 -9.83 14.00
CA SER A 75 6.15 -10.07 13.44
C SER A 75 6.48 -9.04 12.35
N PHE A 76 7.74 -8.60 12.23
CA PHE A 76 8.14 -7.72 11.12
C PHE A 76 8.03 -8.41 9.75
N TRP A 77 8.04 -9.74 9.71
CA TRP A 77 7.73 -10.50 8.50
C TRP A 77 6.34 -10.18 7.93
N LEU A 78 5.40 -9.76 8.79
CA LEU A 78 4.06 -9.37 8.35
C LEU A 78 4.07 -8.08 7.52
N ALA A 79 5.04 -7.17 7.72
CA ALA A 79 5.19 -6.01 6.85
C ALA A 79 5.53 -6.45 5.42
N GLY A 80 6.47 -7.39 5.29
CA GLY A 80 6.83 -7.98 4.01
C GLY A 80 5.64 -8.67 3.33
N SER A 81 4.86 -9.47 4.07
CA SER A 81 3.67 -10.11 3.49
C SER A 81 2.58 -9.11 3.11
N THR A 82 2.38 -8.04 3.91
CA THR A 82 1.44 -6.97 3.59
C THR A 82 1.86 -6.23 2.32
N ALA A 83 3.15 -5.88 2.20
CA ALA A 83 3.69 -5.21 1.01
C ALA A 83 3.58 -6.09 -0.25
N LEU A 84 3.96 -7.36 -0.14
CA LEU A 84 3.87 -8.31 -1.24
C LEU A 84 2.41 -8.54 -1.67
N GLY A 85 1.50 -8.74 -0.71
CA GLY A 85 0.07 -8.90 -0.99
C GLY A 85 -0.54 -7.67 -1.64
N THR A 86 -0.13 -6.48 -1.21
CA THR A 86 -0.57 -5.19 -1.78
C THR A 86 -0.10 -5.02 -3.23
N ALA A 87 1.18 -5.27 -3.49
CA ALA A 87 1.76 -5.18 -4.84
C ALA A 87 1.17 -6.24 -5.78
N ALA A 88 1.01 -7.48 -5.31
CA ALA A 88 0.37 -8.56 -6.07
C ALA A 88 -1.08 -8.21 -6.40
N THR A 89 -1.84 -7.65 -5.45
CA THR A 89 -3.23 -7.25 -5.68
C THR A 89 -3.33 -6.10 -6.69
N HIS A 90 -2.40 -5.15 -6.67
CA HIS A 90 -2.32 -4.10 -7.68
C HIS A 90 -2.09 -4.68 -9.08
N ALA A 91 -1.09 -5.55 -9.24
CA ALA A 91 -0.80 -6.20 -10.51
C ALA A 91 -1.98 -7.04 -11.02
N LEU A 92 -2.62 -7.81 -10.13
CA LEU A 92 -3.82 -8.58 -10.46
C LEU A 92 -5.00 -7.68 -10.85
N ALA A 93 -5.22 -6.55 -10.18
CA ALA A 93 -6.28 -5.62 -10.53
C ALA A 93 -6.09 -5.05 -11.94
N LEU A 94 -4.86 -4.71 -12.33
CA LEU A 94 -4.54 -4.28 -13.69
C LEU A 94 -4.70 -5.41 -14.72
N GLY A 95 -4.23 -6.62 -14.40
CA GLY A 95 -4.41 -7.79 -15.27
C GLY A 95 -5.88 -8.12 -15.51
N VAL A 96 -6.72 -8.04 -14.47
CA VAL A 96 -8.17 -8.19 -14.58
C VAL A 96 -8.79 -7.07 -15.40
N ALA A 97 -8.37 -5.81 -15.20
CA ALA A 97 -8.86 -4.70 -16.00
C ALA A 97 -8.51 -4.86 -17.49
N ALA A 98 -7.30 -5.32 -17.80
CA ALA A 98 -6.88 -5.63 -19.17
C ALA A 98 -7.70 -6.78 -19.76
N LEU A 99 -7.95 -7.86 -18.98
CA LEU A 99 -8.78 -8.97 -19.41
C LEU A 99 -10.21 -8.54 -19.72
N VAL A 100 -10.81 -7.72 -18.85
CA VAL A 100 -12.16 -7.18 -19.05
C VAL A 100 -12.22 -6.26 -20.27
N SER A 101 -11.17 -5.48 -20.52
CA SER A 101 -11.14 -4.53 -21.64
C SER A 101 -10.88 -5.19 -22.99
N THR A 102 -10.12 -6.28 -23.05
CA THR A 102 -9.63 -6.86 -24.31
C THR A 102 -10.15 -8.26 -24.61
N GLY A 103 -10.49 -9.04 -23.57
CA GLY A 103 -10.88 -10.45 -23.71
C GLY A 103 -9.74 -11.40 -24.11
N ASP A 104 -8.49 -10.91 -24.19
CA ASP A 104 -7.35 -11.67 -24.69
C ASP A 104 -6.30 -11.94 -23.60
N LEU A 105 -6.11 -13.21 -23.26
CA LEU A 105 -5.12 -13.65 -22.26
C LEU A 105 -3.67 -13.38 -22.69
N GLY A 106 -3.39 -13.31 -24.00
CA GLY A 106 -2.08 -12.92 -24.53
C GLY A 106 -1.74 -11.48 -24.17
N VAL A 107 -2.71 -10.58 -24.27
CA VAL A 107 -2.55 -9.17 -23.88
C VAL A 107 -2.36 -9.04 -22.36
N VAL A 108 -3.12 -9.80 -21.57
CA VAL A 108 -2.97 -9.82 -20.10
C VAL A 108 -1.56 -10.23 -19.68
N GLY A 109 -0.99 -11.25 -20.32
CA GLY A 109 0.38 -11.69 -20.06
C GLY A 109 1.40 -10.59 -20.35
N GLY A 110 1.25 -9.88 -21.47
CA GLY A 110 2.07 -8.73 -21.84
C GLY A 110 1.99 -7.61 -20.81
N VAL A 111 0.77 -7.21 -20.42
CA VAL A 111 0.53 -6.17 -19.42
C VAL A 111 1.14 -6.55 -18.07
N LEU A 112 0.94 -7.78 -17.59
CA LEU A 112 1.53 -8.23 -16.33
C LEU A 112 3.06 -8.25 -16.37
N SER A 113 3.65 -8.68 -17.49
CA SER A 113 5.10 -8.65 -17.68
C SER A 113 5.64 -7.22 -17.63
N GLU A 114 5.00 -6.29 -18.33
CA GLU A 114 5.35 -4.87 -18.35
C GLU A 114 5.24 -4.26 -16.94
N ILE A 115 4.17 -4.54 -16.22
CA ILE A 115 3.96 -4.07 -14.84
C ILE A 115 5.05 -4.60 -13.90
N LEU A 116 5.35 -5.90 -13.98
CA LEU A 116 6.28 -6.55 -13.04
C LEU A 116 7.74 -6.13 -13.26
N VAL A 117 8.13 -5.84 -14.50
CA VAL A 117 9.47 -5.35 -14.84
C VAL A 117 9.55 -3.81 -14.74
N GLY A 118 8.40 -3.14 -14.84
CA GLY A 118 8.29 -1.70 -14.74
C GLY A 118 8.61 -1.14 -13.35
N TRP A 119 8.92 0.15 -13.31
CA TRP A 119 9.37 0.86 -12.10
C TRP A 119 8.24 1.12 -11.07
N VAL A 120 6.98 1.08 -11.50
CA VAL A 120 5.82 1.32 -10.63
C VAL A 120 5.63 0.20 -9.60
N SER A 121 5.85 -1.05 -9.98
CA SER A 121 5.73 -2.21 -9.07
C SER A 121 6.67 -2.16 -7.86
N PRO A 122 7.99 -1.96 -8.02
CA PRO A 122 8.89 -1.83 -6.87
C PRO A 122 8.58 -0.59 -6.03
N LEU A 123 8.05 0.49 -6.63
CA LEU A 123 7.59 1.66 -5.88
C LEU A 123 6.40 1.35 -4.98
N ILE A 124 5.37 0.70 -5.52
CA ILE A 124 4.19 0.26 -4.75
C ILE A 124 4.61 -0.67 -3.60
N PHE A 125 5.49 -1.63 -3.91
CA PHE A 125 6.03 -2.53 -2.91
C PHE A 125 6.79 -1.78 -1.82
N GLY A 126 7.69 -0.85 -2.19
CA GLY A 126 8.48 -0.06 -1.25
C GLY A 126 7.62 0.84 -0.36
N ALA A 127 6.64 1.54 -0.95
CA ALA A 127 5.70 2.38 -0.21
C ALA A 127 4.89 1.56 0.80
N ALA A 128 4.34 0.42 0.37
CA ALA A 128 3.59 -0.48 1.24
C ALA A 128 4.48 -1.09 2.34
N LEU A 129 5.73 -1.42 2.02
CA LEU A 129 6.68 -1.96 2.99
C LEU A 129 7.02 -0.93 4.07
N ILE A 130 7.33 0.31 3.69
CA ILE A 130 7.64 1.39 4.64
C ILE A 130 6.43 1.68 5.53
N ALA A 131 5.24 1.82 4.94
CA ALA A 131 4.02 2.13 5.69
C ALA A 131 3.63 1.00 6.66
N SER A 132 3.65 -0.26 6.21
CA SER A 132 3.33 -1.41 7.06
C SER A 132 4.39 -1.65 8.12
N TRP A 133 5.68 -1.45 7.81
CA TRP A 133 6.76 -1.53 8.79
C TRP A 133 6.58 -0.49 9.89
N ALA A 134 6.28 0.76 9.55
CA ALA A 134 6.03 1.83 10.51
C ALA A 134 4.83 1.50 11.43
N ALA A 135 3.75 0.96 10.87
CA ALA A 135 2.59 0.51 11.65
C ALA A 135 2.94 -0.61 12.63
N ILE A 136 3.71 -1.61 12.19
CA ILE A 136 4.18 -2.72 13.04
C ILE A 136 5.13 -2.22 14.12
N ALA A 137 6.03 -1.29 13.79
CA ALA A 137 6.95 -0.67 14.74
C ALA A 137 6.17 0.07 15.84
N LEU A 138 5.19 0.91 15.48
CA LEU A 138 4.32 1.62 16.43
C LEU A 138 3.55 0.65 17.34
N ARG A 139 3.06 -0.45 16.80
CA ARG A 139 2.37 -1.47 17.59
C ARG A 139 3.31 -2.16 18.58
N ARG A 140 4.55 -2.44 18.17
CA ARG A 140 5.57 -3.11 19.00
C ARG A 140 6.14 -2.22 20.11
N THR A 141 6.30 -0.92 19.85
CA THR A 141 6.85 0.03 20.83
C THR A 141 5.87 0.39 21.93
N VAL A 142 4.62 -0.11 21.87
CA VAL A 142 3.57 0.22 22.85
C VAL A 142 3.39 1.73 22.95
N ALA A 143 3.52 2.43 21.81
CA ALA A 143 3.33 3.87 21.77
C ALA A 143 1.96 4.21 22.36
N SER A 144 1.97 4.99 23.43
CA SER A 144 0.76 5.51 24.06
C SER A 144 0.12 6.56 23.16
N ARG A 145 -1.18 6.79 23.34
CA ARG A 145 -1.84 7.95 22.76
C ARG A 145 -1.03 9.21 23.15
N PRO A 146 -0.58 10.03 22.19
CA PRO A 146 0.07 11.29 22.53
C PRO A 146 -0.91 12.12 23.35
N ARG A 147 -0.50 12.50 24.55
CA ARG A 147 -1.24 13.40 25.44
C ARG A 147 -0.54 14.73 25.43
N TRP A 148 -1.32 15.79 25.28
CA TRP A 148 -0.78 17.13 25.33
C TRP A 148 -0.81 17.65 26.78
N PRO A 149 0.13 18.51 27.19
CA PRO A 149 0.20 18.99 28.57
C PRO A 149 -1.10 19.60 29.10
N TRP A 150 -1.88 20.24 28.22
CA TRP A 150 -3.17 20.86 28.57
C TRP A 150 -4.35 19.87 28.68
N GLU A 151 -4.18 18.57 28.40
CA GLU A 151 -5.24 17.55 28.55
C GLU A 151 -5.35 17.01 29.99
N ASP A 152 -4.39 17.35 30.85
CA ASP A 152 -4.30 16.90 32.25
C ASP A 152 -4.49 18.06 33.26
N GLU A 153 -4.85 19.25 32.78
CA GLU A 153 -5.34 20.40 33.56
C GLU A 153 -6.86 20.38 33.71
#